data_AF-A0A9E2DRY6-F1
#
_entry.id   AF-A0A9E2DRY6-F1
#
_cell.length_a   1.000
_cell.length_b   1.000
_cell.length_c   1.000
_cell.angle_alpha   90.00
_cell.angle_beta   90.00
_cell.angle_gamma   90.00
#
_symmetry.space_group_name_H-M   'P 1'
#
loop_
_entity.id
_entity.type
_entity.pdbx_description
1 polymer ?
#
loop_
_entity_poly.entity_id
_entity_poly.type
_entity_poly.pdbx_seq_one_letter_code
_entity_poly.pdbx_strand_id
1 'polypeptide(L)'
;MSKAFEFLRYGLCGLSLGIAYGSETPADVATWLLIATSVSLSLLTGIETYVIPIKSPEGSKLGWASSPYRYQSANNNLAIGLVAILLLLTNQPPTAMASVASVSVIFFALNGILHTLEGFRGEGTRAQSRFNILFRGVPSLALLLGCLPLLAQLFG
;
A
#
# COMPACT_ATOMS: atom_id res chain seq x y z
N MET A 1 4.58 -10.65 -10.92
CA MET A 1 3.36 -10.07 -10.28
C MET A 1 2.19 -10.24 -11.24
N SER A 2 0.94 -10.35 -10.80
CA SER A 2 -0.18 -10.36 -11.76
C SER A 2 -0.53 -8.96 -12.22
N LYS A 3 -0.47 -8.75 -13.53
CA LYS A 3 -0.85 -7.49 -14.17
C LYS A 3 -2.29 -7.08 -13.81
N ALA A 4 -3.19 -8.04 -13.61
CA ALA A 4 -4.56 -7.75 -13.21
C ALA A 4 -4.64 -7.19 -11.77
N PHE A 5 -3.92 -7.79 -10.82
CA PHE A 5 -3.85 -7.29 -9.43
C PHE A 5 -3.09 -5.97 -9.33
N GLU A 6 -2.09 -5.77 -10.17
CA GLU A 6 -1.39 -4.49 -10.29
C GLU A 6 -2.32 -3.39 -10.78
N PHE A 7 -3.04 -3.63 -11.89
CA PHE A 7 -4.01 -2.70 -12.43
C PHE A 7 -5.12 -2.39 -11.42
N LEU A 8 -5.66 -3.41 -10.74
CA LEU A 8 -6.70 -3.23 -9.74
C LEU A 8 -6.20 -2.39 -8.55
N ARG A 9 -4.99 -2.68 -8.04
CA ARG A 9 -4.40 -1.94 -6.92
C ARG A 9 -4.21 -0.47 -7.23
N TYR A 10 -3.54 -0.17 -8.33
CA TYR A 10 -3.23 1.21 -8.68
C TYR A 10 -4.45 1.96 -9.21
N GLY A 11 -5.36 1.29 -9.91
CA GLY A 11 -6.62 1.85 -10.36
C GLY A 11 -7.52 2.25 -9.19
N LEU A 12 -7.73 1.35 -8.21
CA LEU A 12 -8.52 1.66 -7.02
C LEU A 12 -7.84 2.68 -6.11
N CYS A 13 -6.51 2.61 -5.96
CA CYS A 13 -5.76 3.61 -5.20
C CYS A 13 -5.91 5.00 -5.83
N GLY A 14 -5.68 5.12 -7.15
CA GLY A 14 -5.82 6.38 -7.88
C GLY A 14 -7.24 6.93 -7.86
N LEU A 15 -8.25 6.08 -8.05
CA LEU A 15 -9.65 6.48 -7.95
C LEU A 15 -9.99 7.00 -6.55
N SER A 16 -9.58 6.27 -5.51
CA SER A 16 -9.85 6.65 -4.12
C SER A 16 -9.18 7.96 -3.75
N LEU A 17 -7.93 8.16 -4.17
CA LEU A 17 -7.24 9.45 -4.00
C LEU A 17 -7.96 10.57 -4.74
N GLY A 18 -8.41 10.33 -5.98
CA GLY A 18 -9.20 11.30 -6.74
C GLY A 18 -10.47 11.75 -6.01
N ILE A 19 -11.20 10.80 -5.40
CA ILE A 19 -12.39 11.12 -4.61
C ILE A 19 -12.02 11.83 -3.30
N ALA A 20 -10.94 11.41 -2.63
CA ALA A 20 -10.44 12.09 -1.43
C ALA A 20 -10.14 13.57 -1.69
N TYR A 21 -9.55 13.90 -2.84
CA TYR A 21 -9.27 15.28 -3.25
C TYR A 21 -10.53 16.13 -3.52
N GLY A 22 -11.63 15.50 -3.92
CA GLY A 22 -12.92 16.16 -4.12
C GLY A 22 -13.81 16.18 -2.86
N SER A 23 -13.33 15.63 -1.74
CA SER A 23 -14.11 15.51 -0.51
C SER A 23 -14.05 16.81 0.30
N GLU A 24 -15.19 17.22 0.86
CA GLU A 24 -15.29 18.47 1.64
C GLU A 24 -15.13 18.25 3.15
N THR A 25 -15.27 17.00 3.61
CA THR A 25 -15.21 16.67 5.05
C THR A 25 -13.96 15.86 5.39
N PRO A 26 -13.33 16.09 6.57
CA PRO A 26 -12.21 15.27 7.04
C PRO A 26 -12.58 13.78 7.18
N ALA A 27 -13.85 13.48 7.49
CA ALA A 27 -14.34 12.11 7.60
C ALA A 27 -14.32 11.38 6.24
N ASP A 28 -14.75 12.06 5.17
CA ASP A 28 -14.73 11.52 3.82
C ASP A 28 -13.29 11.36 3.33
N VAL A 29 -12.42 12.35 3.57
CA VAL A 29 -10.99 12.26 3.25
C VAL A 29 -10.35 11.05 3.94
N ALA A 30 -10.61 10.85 5.23
CA ALA A 30 -10.10 9.70 5.98
C ALA A 30 -10.60 8.37 5.42
N THR A 31 -11.88 8.30 5.08
CA THR A 31 -12.51 7.11 4.47
C THR A 31 -11.82 6.74 3.17
N TRP A 32 -11.65 7.70 2.26
CA TRP A 32 -11.05 7.44 0.96
C TRP A 32 -9.55 7.17 1.04
N LEU A 33 -8.84 7.77 2.00
CA LEU A 33 -7.44 7.41 2.28
C LEU A 33 -7.29 5.98 2.82
N LEU A 34 -8.20 5.51 3.68
CA LEU A 34 -8.23 4.12 4.14
C LEU A 34 -8.47 3.16 2.98
N ILE A 35 -9.40 3.49 2.08
CA ILE A 35 -9.66 2.67 0.88
C ILE A 35 -8.44 2.68 -0.05
N ALA A 36 -7.81 3.83 -0.27
CA ALA A 36 -6.62 3.94 -1.12
C ALA A 36 -5.46 3.09 -0.58
N THR A 37 -5.14 3.21 0.70
CA THR A 37 -3.95 2.59 1.30
C THR A 37 -4.20 1.17 1.80
N SER A 38 -5.20 1.00 2.65
CA SER A 38 -5.39 -0.26 3.38
C SER A 38 -6.17 -1.30 2.58
N VAL A 39 -7.19 -0.87 1.82
CA VAL A 39 -7.95 -1.79 0.97
C VAL A 39 -7.22 -2.01 -0.36
N SER A 40 -6.91 -0.93 -1.08
CA SER A 40 -6.32 -1.07 -2.41
C SER A 40 -4.89 -1.58 -2.30
N LEU A 41 -3.97 -0.86 -1.65
CA LEU A 41 -2.56 -1.30 -1.63
C LEU A 41 -2.34 -2.51 -0.71
N SER A 42 -2.89 -2.55 0.51
CA SER A 42 -2.63 -3.64 1.46
C SER A 42 -3.43 -4.91 1.16
N LEU A 43 -4.76 -4.87 1.28
CA LEU A 43 -5.61 -6.06 1.20
C LEU A 43 -5.39 -6.83 -0.10
N LEU A 44 -5.37 -6.14 -1.24
CA LEU A 44 -5.16 -6.79 -2.54
C LEU A 44 -3.76 -7.39 -2.68
N THR A 45 -2.74 -6.81 -2.06
CA THR A 45 -1.39 -7.43 -2.01
C THR A 45 -1.40 -8.72 -1.18
N GLY A 46 -2.13 -8.73 -0.07
CA GLY A 46 -2.35 -9.92 0.73
C GLY A 46 -3.08 -11.01 -0.05
N ILE A 47 -4.22 -10.67 -0.67
CA ILE A 47 -5.03 -11.59 -1.49
C ILE A 47 -4.22 -12.15 -2.65
N GLU A 48 -3.46 -11.31 -3.38
CA GLU A 48 -2.63 -11.75 -4.51
C GLU A 48 -1.68 -12.89 -4.09
N THR A 49 -1.10 -12.79 -2.89
CA THR A 49 -0.15 -13.79 -2.41
C THR A 49 -0.76 -15.19 -2.29
N TYR A 50 -2.03 -15.29 -1.89
CA TYR A 50 -2.74 -16.57 -1.73
C TYR A 50 -3.44 -17.04 -3.00
N VAL A 51 -3.93 -16.11 -3.83
CA VAL A 51 -4.68 -16.44 -5.05
C VAL A 51 -3.75 -16.79 -6.20
N ILE A 52 -2.53 -16.24 -6.24
CA ILE A 52 -1.62 -16.41 -7.38
C ILE A 52 -0.56 -17.49 -7.08
N PRO A 53 -0.57 -18.61 -7.83
CA PRO A 53 0.40 -19.68 -7.65
C PRO A 53 1.83 -19.18 -7.87
N ILE A 54 2.78 -19.86 -7.21
CA ILE A 54 4.24 -19.62 -7.22
C ILE A 54 4.90 -19.91 -8.60
N LYS A 55 4.17 -19.75 -9.70
CA LYS A 55 4.65 -20.05 -11.05
C LYS A 55 5.00 -18.80 -11.86
N SER A 56 4.94 -17.61 -11.26
CA SER A 56 5.44 -16.39 -11.89
C SER A 56 6.97 -16.48 -12.04
N PRO A 57 7.52 -16.48 -13.27
CA PRO A 57 8.97 -16.52 -13.52
C PRO A 57 9.73 -15.35 -12.91
N GLU A 58 9.04 -14.28 -12.53
CA GLU A 58 9.60 -13.08 -11.91
C GLU A 58 9.75 -13.25 -10.39
N GLY A 59 8.80 -13.89 -9.71
CA GLY A 59 8.87 -14.15 -8.27
C GLY A 59 9.96 -15.17 -7.90
N SER A 60 10.24 -16.11 -8.81
CA SER A 60 11.37 -17.04 -8.70
C SER A 60 12.71 -16.34 -8.97
N LYS A 61 12.77 -15.42 -9.95
CA LYS A 61 13.98 -14.60 -10.23
C LYS A 61 14.35 -13.63 -9.12
N LEU A 62 13.37 -13.20 -8.32
CA LEU A 62 13.59 -12.36 -7.14
C LEU A 62 13.87 -13.18 -5.87
N GLY A 63 13.88 -14.52 -5.90
CA GLY A 63 14.15 -15.37 -4.74
C GLY A 63 13.06 -15.38 -3.66
N TRP A 64 11.90 -14.77 -3.93
CA TRP A 64 10.81 -14.59 -2.96
C TRP A 64 9.78 -15.71 -2.98
N ALA A 65 9.81 -16.53 -4.03
CA ALA A 65 8.88 -17.61 -4.29
C ALA A 65 8.71 -18.58 -3.10
N SER A 66 9.80 -18.94 -2.42
CA SER A 66 9.84 -19.95 -1.34
C SER A 66 10.11 -19.36 0.05
N SER A 67 10.21 -18.04 0.20
CA SER A 67 10.58 -17.43 1.48
C SER A 67 9.40 -17.40 2.46
N PRO A 68 9.58 -17.82 3.73
CA PRO A 68 8.59 -17.65 4.79
C PRO A 68 8.12 -16.20 4.95
N TYR A 69 9.00 -15.24 4.65
CA TYR A 69 8.71 -13.81 4.68
C TYR A 69 7.54 -13.42 3.78
N ARG A 70 7.33 -14.12 2.65
CA ARG A 70 6.23 -13.82 1.73
C ARG A 70 4.87 -13.97 2.42
N TYR A 71 4.65 -15.07 3.13
CA TYR A 71 3.38 -15.32 3.82
C TYR A 71 3.21 -14.44 5.04
N GLN A 72 4.31 -14.12 5.74
CA GLN A 72 4.28 -13.13 6.82
C GLN A 72 3.86 -11.74 6.31
N SER A 73 4.46 -11.27 5.22
CA SER A 73 4.11 -9.99 4.59
C SER A 73 2.66 -9.99 4.10
N ALA A 74 2.18 -11.11 3.52
CA ALA A 74 0.80 -11.24 3.10
C ALA A 74 -0.19 -11.19 4.27
N ASN A 75 0.10 -11.88 5.37
CA ASN A 75 -0.71 -11.83 6.58
C ASN A 75 -0.78 -10.41 7.17
N ASN A 76 0.34 -9.70 7.21
CA ASN A 76 0.36 -8.31 7.67
C ASN A 76 -0.52 -7.42 6.78
N ASN A 77 -0.43 -7.61 5.46
CA ASN A 77 -1.24 -6.85 4.50
C ASN A 77 -2.74 -7.18 4.58
N LEU A 78 -3.10 -8.46 4.79
CA LEU A 78 -4.47 -8.86 5.04
C LEU A 78 -5.00 -8.25 6.35
N ALA A 79 -4.20 -8.27 7.42
CA ALA A 79 -4.59 -7.70 8.71
C ALA A 79 -4.88 -6.19 8.59
N ILE A 80 -4.00 -5.42 7.94
CA ILE A 80 -4.21 -3.98 7.70
C ILE A 80 -5.52 -3.75 6.92
N GLY A 81 -5.71 -4.50 5.83
CA GLY A 81 -6.93 -4.40 5.02
C GLY A 81 -8.21 -4.75 5.76
N LEU A 82 -8.19 -5.82 6.56
CA LEU A 82 -9.33 -6.25 7.36
C LEU A 82 -9.67 -5.25 8.47
N VAL A 83 -8.66 -4.70 9.14
CA VAL A 83 -8.87 -3.65 10.15
C VAL A 83 -9.53 -2.43 9.49
N ALA A 84 -9.06 -1.99 8.33
CA ALA A 84 -9.69 -0.88 7.62
C ALA A 84 -11.15 -1.17 7.24
N ILE A 85 -11.45 -2.37 6.74
CA ILE A 85 -12.83 -2.78 6.47
C ILE A 85 -13.68 -2.74 7.74
N LEU A 86 -13.17 -3.22 8.88
CA LEU A 86 -13.89 -3.17 10.15
C LEU A 86 -14.17 -1.73 10.61
N LEU A 87 -13.21 -0.83 10.47
CA LEU A 87 -13.40 0.60 10.80
C LEU A 87 -14.51 1.22 9.95
N LEU A 88 -14.51 0.91 8.64
CA LEU A 88 -15.52 1.40 7.69
C LEU A 88 -16.91 0.82 7.98
N LEU A 89 -17.01 -0.48 8.26
CA LEU A 89 -18.29 -1.16 8.52
C LEU A 89 -18.91 -0.79 9.87
N THR A 90 -18.08 -0.45 10.86
CA THR A 90 -18.56 -0.09 12.21
C THR A 90 -18.75 1.41 12.39
N ASN A 91 -18.60 2.21 11.33
CA ASN A 91 -18.78 3.66 11.32
C ASN A 91 -18.04 4.35 12.48
N GLN A 92 -16.75 4.04 12.61
CA GLN A 92 -15.92 4.59 13.68
C GLN A 92 -15.84 6.12 13.60
N PRO A 93 -15.57 6.80 14.73
CA PRO A 93 -15.44 8.24 14.76
C PRO A 93 -14.42 8.76 13.73
N PRO A 94 -14.65 9.93 13.09
CA PRO A 94 -13.74 10.48 12.08
C PRO A 94 -12.29 10.59 12.55
N THR A 95 -12.06 10.91 13.83
CA THR A 95 -10.72 11.00 14.44
C THR A 95 -10.00 9.65 14.48
N ALA A 96 -10.72 8.55 14.73
CA ALA A 96 -10.16 7.20 14.69
C ALA A 96 -9.79 6.81 13.25
N MET A 97 -10.68 7.09 12.30
CA MET A 97 -10.43 6.84 10.87
C MET A 97 -9.24 7.66 10.36
N ALA A 98 -9.18 8.95 10.68
CA ALA A 98 -8.09 9.86 10.30
C ALA A 98 -6.74 9.38 10.87
N SER A 99 -6.73 8.92 12.12
CA SER A 99 -5.53 8.39 12.76
C SER A 99 -4.99 7.15 12.02
N VAL A 100 -5.87 6.19 11.71
CA VAL A 100 -5.47 4.97 10.99
C VAL A 100 -5.09 5.27 9.54
N ALA A 101 -5.82 6.16 8.86
CA ALA A 101 -5.49 6.63 7.52
C ALA A 101 -4.07 7.22 7.49
N SER A 102 -3.76 8.11 8.43
CA SER A 102 -2.46 8.78 8.53
C SER A 102 -1.32 7.80 8.78
N VAL A 103 -1.50 6.89 9.74
CA VAL A 103 -0.53 5.82 10.02
C VAL A 103 -0.32 4.94 8.79
N SER A 104 -1.38 4.62 8.05
CA SER A 104 -1.31 3.78 6.84
C SER A 104 -0.49 4.47 5.75
N VAL A 105 -0.76 5.74 5.45
CA VAL A 105 0.01 6.53 4.47
C VAL A 105 1.49 6.56 4.85
N ILE A 106 1.81 6.87 6.12
CA ILE A 106 3.19 6.94 6.61
C ILE A 106 3.87 5.58 6.52
N PHE A 107 3.18 4.50 6.93
CA PHE A 107 3.70 3.14 6.86
C PHE A 107 4.09 2.75 5.43
N PHE A 108 3.22 2.99 4.45
CA PHE A 108 3.52 2.67 3.05
C PHE A 108 4.66 3.53 2.49
N ALA A 109 4.70 4.82 2.85
CA ALA A 109 5.78 5.71 2.45
C ALA A 109 7.14 5.22 3.00
N LEU A 110 7.21 4.93 4.30
CA LEU A 110 8.42 4.44 4.97
C LEU A 110 8.85 3.08 4.43
N ASN A 111 7.91 2.16 4.17
CA ASN A 111 8.21 0.86 3.59
C ASN A 111 8.85 0.99 2.20
N GLY A 112 8.37 1.94 1.39
CA GLY A 112 9.00 2.26 0.11
C GLY A 112 10.40 2.85 0.24
N ILE A 113 10.60 3.77 1.17
CA ILE A 113 11.91 4.35 1.47
C ILE A 113 12.89 3.24 1.90
N LEU A 114 12.46 2.33 2.78
CA LEU A 114 13.28 1.22 3.24
C LEU A 114 13.74 0.35 2.06
N HIS A 115 12.82 -0.08 1.20
CA HIS A 115 13.18 -0.86 0.01
C HIS A 115 14.12 -0.09 -0.93
N THR A 116 13.92 1.21 -1.07
CA THR A 116 14.81 2.06 -1.88
C THR A 116 16.23 2.06 -1.32
N LEU A 117 16.38 2.19 0.00
CA LEU A 117 17.66 2.13 0.68
C LEU A 117 18.35 0.77 0.53
N GLU A 118 17.60 -0.34 0.67
CA GLU A 118 18.10 -1.70 0.37
C GLU A 118 18.61 -1.80 -1.08
N GLY A 119 17.87 -1.20 -2.02
CA GLY A 119 18.26 -1.11 -3.42
C GLY A 119 19.58 -0.37 -3.62
N PHE A 120 19.79 0.77 -2.96
CA PHE A 120 21.04 1.53 -3.04
C PHE A 120 22.23 0.84 -2.35
N ARG A 121 21.98 0.08 -1.29
CA ARG A 121 23.00 -0.72 -0.60
C ARG A 121 23.48 -1.93 -1.41
N GLY A 122 22.80 -2.23 -2.52
CA GLY A 122 23.15 -3.39 -3.35
C GLY A 122 22.81 -4.72 -2.68
N GLU A 123 21.87 -4.73 -1.74
CA GLU A 123 21.39 -5.96 -1.10
C GLU A 123 20.59 -6.76 -2.14
N GLY A 124 21.21 -7.81 -2.69
CA GLY A 124 20.64 -8.68 -3.71
C GLY A 124 21.22 -8.49 -5.11
N THR A 125 20.52 -8.99 -6.12
CA THR A 125 20.90 -8.89 -7.54
C THR A 125 20.71 -7.48 -8.08
N ARG A 126 21.43 -7.10 -9.13
CA ARG A 126 21.21 -5.82 -9.85
C ARG A 126 19.76 -5.62 -10.28
N ALA A 127 19.06 -6.71 -10.62
CA ALA A 127 17.64 -6.68 -10.98
C ALA A 127 16.75 -6.33 -9.78
N GLN A 128 17.02 -6.92 -8.60
CA GLN A 128 16.31 -6.59 -7.35
C GLN A 128 16.56 -5.15 -6.92
N SER A 129 17.82 -4.69 -6.98
CA SER A 129 18.17 -3.31 -6.64
C SER A 129 17.42 -2.30 -7.52
N ARG A 130 17.44 -2.49 -8.86
CA ARG A 130 16.66 -1.64 -9.78
C ARG A 130 15.16 -1.72 -9.53
N PHE A 131 14.64 -2.91 -9.24
CA PHE A 131 13.23 -3.11 -8.93
C PHE A 131 12.82 -2.32 -7.69
N ASN A 132 13.59 -2.44 -6.61
CA ASN A 132 13.34 -1.75 -5.36
C ASN A 132 13.36 -0.21 -5.52
N ILE A 133 14.33 0.33 -6.24
CA ILE A 133 14.44 1.78 -6.44
C ILE A 133 13.28 2.30 -7.31
N LEU A 134 13.08 1.70 -8.49
CA LEU A 134 12.15 2.26 -9.49
C LEU A 134 10.70 1.92 -9.19
N PHE A 135 10.41 0.70 -8.74
CA PHE A 135 9.04 0.19 -8.62
C PHE A 135 8.52 0.20 -7.19
N ARG A 136 9.35 0.51 -6.18
CA ARG A 136 8.90 0.71 -4.80
C ARG A 136 9.18 2.11 -4.29
N GLY A 137 10.36 2.66 -4.57
CA GLY A 137 10.73 4.01 -4.15
C GLY A 137 9.88 5.11 -4.77
N VAL A 138 9.85 5.16 -6.10
CA VAL A 138 9.11 6.21 -6.83
C VAL A 138 7.61 6.22 -6.48
N PRO A 139 6.89 5.08 -6.49
CA PRO A 139 5.47 5.08 -6.12
C PRO A 139 5.22 5.48 -4.66
N SER A 140 6.12 5.15 -3.75
CA SER A 140 5.94 5.47 -2.33
C SER A 140 6.20 6.95 -2.03
N LEU A 141 7.17 7.55 -2.72
CA LEU A 141 7.36 9.00 -2.69
C LEU A 141 6.16 9.73 -3.29
N ALA A 142 5.65 9.25 -4.43
CA ALA A 142 4.46 9.80 -5.06
C ALA A 142 3.22 9.69 -4.15
N LEU A 143 3.04 8.56 -3.47
CA LEU A 143 1.97 8.37 -2.49
C LEU A 143 2.10 9.37 -1.34
N LEU A 144 3.29 9.51 -0.74
CA LEU A 144 3.52 10.42 0.37
C LEU A 144 3.22 11.87 -0.04
N LEU A 145 3.86 12.35 -1.11
CA LEU A 145 3.69 13.72 -1.59
C LEU A 145 2.25 13.99 -2.03
N GLY A 146 1.62 13.02 -2.70
CA GLY A 146 0.23 13.09 -3.13
C GLY A 146 -0.76 13.04 -1.98
N CYS A 147 -0.41 12.50 -0.81
CA CYS A 147 -1.28 12.48 0.35
C CYS A 147 -1.03 13.64 1.32
N LEU A 148 0.10 14.37 1.23
CA LEU A 148 0.41 15.47 2.15
C LEU A 148 -0.73 16.51 2.30
N PRO A 149 -1.37 16.99 1.22
CA PRO A 149 -2.48 17.94 1.35
C PRO A 149 -3.70 17.32 2.05
N LEU A 150 -4.00 16.05 1.74
CA LEU A 150 -5.11 15.31 2.34
C LEU A 150 -4.85 15.07 3.84
N LEU A 151 -3.61 14.74 4.22
CA LEU A 151 -3.22 14.59 5.61
C LEU A 151 -3.34 15.91 6.38
N ALA A 152 -3.01 17.05 5.76
CA ALA A 152 -3.20 18.35 6.38
C ALA A 152 -4.69 18.64 6.65
N GLN A 153 -5.59 18.25 5.73
CA GLN A 153 -7.04 18.40 5.91
C GLN A 153 -7.62 17.54 7.04
N LEU A 154 -6.95 16.45 7.44
CA LEU A 154 -7.42 15.59 8.53
C LEU A 154 -7.27 16.23 9.92
N PHE A 155 -6.38 17.21 10.05
CA PHE A 155 -5.99 17.79 11.35
C PHE A 155 -5.98 19.33 11.38
N GLY A 156 -6.27 19.99 10.27
CA GLY A 156 -6.44 21.45 10.16
C GLY A 156 -7.90 21.84 10.32
#